data_AF-A0A3D5UUC1-F1
#
_entry.id   AF-A0A3D5UUC1-F1
#
_cell.length_a   1.000
_cell.length_b   1.000
_cell.length_c   1.000
_cell.angle_alpha   90.00
_cell.angle_beta   90.00
_cell.angle_gamma   90.00
#
_symmetry.space_group_name_H-M   'P 1'
#
loop_
_entity.id
_entity.type
_entity.pdbx_description
1 polymer ?
#
loop_
_entity_poly.entity_id
_entity_poly.type
_entity_poly.pdbx_seq_one_letter_code
_entity_poly.pdbx_strand_id
1 'polypeptide(L)'
;MISREELYQLVWSKPMTKVAEQFGVSGSYMTRVCTMLNVPRPGVGYWAKLAFDKAPPPIPLPEARPGDTLFWSQDGQLPPPQKPQAPRRARKKPVHATAPKEATHEMIRGAKAHFEHTRSSYDRLYLKPYKRLLVDIISSATCLDKALGFANDLFNALEARAHRVTLAPRDQKLQYTSTDEREDQTKERSYYQSYRIWSPDRPTVVYVGSVAIGLSIIETSEEVTVRYVNGEYVHDSDYTPPARRRNFVDHSWTTTKELPTGRLRLKAYSPYPRVNWNLEWTETPNAQLLPKIHSIVRTLELAAADLAEMVADDRPPRTG
;
A
#
# COMPACT_ATOMS: atom_id res chain seq x y z
N MET A 1 1.87 0.89 27.78
CA MET A 1 2.62 0.41 26.60
C MET A 1 3.36 -0.86 26.96
N ILE A 2 3.52 -1.80 26.04
CA ILE A 2 4.27 -3.06 26.20
C ILE A 2 4.99 -3.40 24.90
N SER A 3 6.22 -3.89 25.00
CA SER A 3 6.98 -4.41 23.85
C SER A 3 6.54 -5.83 23.48
N ARG A 4 6.90 -6.23 22.26
CA ARG A 4 6.68 -7.58 21.73
C ARG A 4 7.32 -8.65 22.62
N GLU A 5 8.54 -8.41 23.08
CA GLU A 5 9.31 -9.31 23.93
C GLU A 5 8.67 -9.42 25.33
N GLU A 6 8.29 -8.29 25.93
CA GLU A 6 7.60 -8.27 27.22
C GLU A 6 6.25 -8.99 27.15
N LEU A 7 5.47 -8.76 26.10
CA LEU A 7 4.18 -9.43 25.92
C LEU A 7 4.36 -10.94 25.75
N TYR A 8 5.39 -11.38 25.02
CA TYR A 8 5.73 -12.79 24.92
C TYR A 8 6.00 -13.40 26.31
N GLN A 9 6.87 -12.79 27.11
CA GLN A 9 7.13 -13.27 28.48
C GLN A 9 5.86 -13.31 29.34
N LEU A 10 4.98 -12.33 29.16
CA LEU A 10 3.73 -12.24 29.89
C LEU A 10 2.73 -13.35 29.51
N VAL A 11 2.61 -13.62 28.21
CA VAL A 11 1.72 -14.64 27.63
C VAL A 11 2.17 -16.05 27.96
N TRP A 12 3.46 -16.27 28.19
CA TRP A 12 4.02 -17.57 28.61
C TRP A 12 4.18 -17.72 30.12
N SER A 13 3.88 -16.68 30.92
CA SER A 13 3.91 -16.74 32.39
C SER A 13 2.54 -16.84 33.06
N LYS A 14 1.45 -16.38 32.42
CA LYS A 14 0.09 -16.51 32.99
C LYS A 14 -1.01 -16.68 31.93
N PRO A 15 -2.21 -17.20 32.31
CA PRO A 15 -3.34 -17.32 31.40
C PRO A 15 -3.75 -15.99 30.74
N MET A 16 -4.19 -16.05 29.48
CA MET A 16 -4.52 -14.88 28.66
C MET A 16 -5.57 -13.96 29.30
N THR A 17 -6.50 -14.52 30.07
CA THR A 17 -7.49 -13.75 30.83
C THR A 17 -6.83 -12.84 31.85
N LYS A 18 -5.83 -13.35 32.59
CA LYS A 18 -5.04 -12.58 33.55
C LYS A 18 -4.11 -11.57 32.88
N VAL A 19 -3.55 -11.91 31.73
CA VAL A 19 -2.80 -10.94 30.92
C VAL A 19 -3.72 -9.77 30.52
N ALA A 20 -4.90 -10.06 30.00
CA ALA A 20 -5.83 -9.04 29.50
C ALA A 20 -6.37 -8.13 30.62
N GLU A 21 -6.69 -8.69 31.80
CA GLU A 21 -7.10 -7.94 32.99
C GLU A 21 -6.08 -6.85 33.36
N GLN A 22 -4.78 -7.11 33.23
CA GLN A 22 -3.73 -6.13 33.56
C GLN A 22 -3.72 -4.89 32.68
N PHE A 23 -4.27 -5.00 31.47
CA PHE A 23 -4.41 -3.87 30.54
C PHE A 23 -5.86 -3.42 30.40
N GLY A 24 -6.78 -3.85 31.28
CA GLY A 24 -8.18 -3.46 31.21
C GLY A 24 -8.87 -3.79 29.87
N VAL A 25 -8.42 -4.82 29.15
CA VAL A 25 -8.98 -5.27 27.87
C VAL A 25 -9.55 -6.69 27.97
N SER A 26 -10.33 -7.10 26.98
CA SER A 26 -10.81 -8.48 26.90
C SER A 26 -9.72 -9.45 26.43
N GLY A 27 -9.82 -10.72 26.82
CA GLY A 27 -8.89 -11.77 26.36
C GLY A 27 -8.90 -11.96 24.84
N SER A 28 -10.04 -11.74 24.18
CA SER A 28 -10.14 -11.77 22.72
C SER A 28 -9.45 -10.57 22.06
N TYR A 29 -9.49 -9.40 22.69
CA TYR A 29 -8.73 -8.23 22.24
C TYR A 29 -7.22 -8.48 22.40
N MET A 30 -6.77 -8.97 23.57
CA MET A 30 -5.35 -9.28 23.79
C MET A 30 -4.84 -10.36 22.83
N THR A 31 -5.69 -11.32 22.44
CA THR A 31 -5.38 -12.29 21.38
C THR A 31 -5.09 -11.61 20.03
N ARG A 32 -5.85 -10.58 19.67
CA ARG A 32 -5.59 -9.78 18.46
C ARG A 32 -4.28 -9.00 18.58
N VAL A 33 -3.97 -8.47 19.77
CA VAL A 33 -2.68 -7.80 20.04
C VAL A 33 -1.51 -8.77 19.86
N CYS A 34 -1.59 -9.99 20.41
CA CYS A 34 -0.56 -11.01 20.20
C CYS A 34 -0.36 -11.33 18.72
N THR A 35 -1.46 -11.42 17.95
CA THR A 35 -1.42 -11.66 16.50
C THR A 35 -0.75 -10.49 15.78
N MET A 36 -1.10 -9.25 16.14
CA MET A 36 -0.53 -8.03 15.58
C MET A 36 0.99 -7.92 15.81
N LEU A 37 1.46 -8.32 17.00
CA LEU A 37 2.89 -8.30 17.38
C LEU A 37 3.63 -9.59 16.98
N ASN A 38 2.97 -10.51 16.26
CA ASN A 38 3.53 -11.82 15.90
C ASN A 38 4.14 -12.56 17.11
N VAL A 39 3.40 -12.57 18.23
CA VAL A 39 3.75 -13.25 19.48
C VAL A 39 3.05 -14.62 19.51
N PRO A 40 3.82 -15.74 19.55
CA PRO A 40 3.25 -17.07 19.66
C PRO A 40 2.59 -17.23 21.04
N ARG A 41 1.48 -17.98 21.05
CA ARG A 41 0.65 -18.16 22.24
C ARG A 41 0.66 -19.63 22.67
N PRO A 42 0.56 -19.93 23.98
CA PRO A 42 0.34 -21.28 24.44
C PRO A 42 -0.93 -21.88 23.82
N GLY A 43 -0.86 -23.15 23.43
CA GLY A 43 -2.00 -23.88 22.88
C GLY A 43 -3.14 -24.06 23.89
N VAL A 44 -4.32 -24.44 23.41
CA VAL A 44 -5.47 -24.76 24.28
C VAL A 44 -5.07 -25.88 25.26
N GLY A 45 -5.37 -25.69 26.54
CA GLY A 45 -5.03 -26.65 27.60
C GLY A 45 -3.57 -26.63 28.06
N TYR A 46 -2.71 -25.74 27.54
CA TYR A 46 -1.33 -25.59 28.00
C TYR A 46 -1.24 -25.38 29.51
N TRP A 47 -2.02 -24.44 30.05
CA TRP A 47 -2.03 -24.12 31.49
C TRP A 47 -2.49 -25.27 32.37
N ALA A 48 -3.46 -26.06 31.89
CA ALA A 48 -3.88 -27.27 32.59
C ALA A 48 -2.76 -28.33 32.59
N LYS A 49 -2.08 -28.52 31.46
CA LYS A 49 -0.93 -29.45 31.36
C LYS A 49 0.26 -28.99 32.20
N LEU A 50 0.48 -27.67 32.32
CA LEU A 50 1.56 -27.10 33.12
C LEU A 50 1.37 -27.42 34.61
N ALA A 51 0.13 -27.40 35.12
CA ALA A 51 -0.19 -27.77 36.49
C ALA A 51 0.10 -29.26 36.82
N PHE A 52 0.31 -30.09 35.80
CA PHE A 52 0.68 -31.50 35.92
C PHE A 52 2.07 -31.80 35.34
N ASP A 53 2.94 -30.80 35.16
CA ASP A 53 4.30 -30.92 34.60
C ASP A 53 4.37 -31.60 33.22
N LYS A 54 3.29 -31.49 32.43
CA LYS A 54 3.13 -32.12 31.09
C LYS A 54 3.07 -31.10 29.95
N ALA A 55 3.33 -29.83 30.24
CA ALA A 55 3.30 -28.79 29.21
C ALA A 55 4.52 -28.91 28.28
N PRO A 56 4.34 -28.80 26.95
CA PRO A 56 5.47 -28.68 26.03
C PRO A 56 6.25 -27.39 26.31
N PRO A 57 7.52 -27.28 25.90
CA PRO A 57 8.28 -26.05 26.08
C PRO A 57 7.67 -24.87 25.29
N PRO A 58 7.88 -23.61 25.75
CA PRO A 58 7.46 -22.43 25.02
C PRO A 58 8.01 -22.38 23.59
N ILE A 59 7.14 -22.00 22.64
CA ILE A 59 7.55 -21.78 21.25
C ILE A 59 8.40 -20.50 21.21
N PRO A 60 9.62 -20.52 20.68
CA PRO A 60 10.48 -19.34 20.66
C PRO A 60 9.83 -18.19 19.90
N LEU A 61 10.05 -16.97 20.39
CA LEU A 61 9.59 -15.76 19.73
C LEU A 61 10.29 -15.62 18.35
N PRO A 62 9.57 -15.59 17.23
CA PRO A 62 10.19 -15.44 15.91
C PRO A 62 11.02 -14.16 15.82
N GLU A 63 12.03 -14.11 14.95
CA GLU A 63 12.72 -12.85 14.68
C GLU A 63 11.77 -11.82 14.06
N ALA A 64 11.85 -10.57 14.51
CA ALA A 64 11.07 -9.48 13.93
C ALA A 64 11.57 -9.16 12.52
N ARG A 65 10.63 -9.03 11.58
CA ARG A 65 10.92 -8.59 10.20
C ARG A 65 10.75 -7.06 10.10
N PRO A 66 11.43 -6.42 9.14
CA PRO A 66 11.12 -5.03 8.79
C PRO A 66 9.61 -4.85 8.57
N GLY A 67 9.05 -3.82 9.19
CA GLY A 67 7.61 -3.52 9.15
C GLY A 67 6.74 -4.28 10.16
N ASP A 68 7.29 -5.18 10.99
CA ASP A 68 6.54 -5.73 12.12
C ASP A 68 6.28 -4.65 13.18
N THR A 69 5.09 -4.66 13.75
CA THR A 69 4.77 -3.83 14.92
C THR A 69 5.45 -4.44 16.14
N LEU A 70 6.23 -3.64 16.87
CA LEU A 70 7.02 -4.11 18.01
C LEU A 70 6.47 -3.65 19.36
N PHE A 71 5.53 -2.70 19.35
CA PHE A 71 4.97 -2.13 20.55
C PHE A 71 3.46 -2.03 20.43
N TRP A 72 2.77 -2.29 21.53
CA TRP A 72 1.35 -2.00 21.66
C TRP A 72 1.11 -1.09 22.85
N SER A 73 0.16 -0.18 22.70
CA SER A 73 -0.29 0.71 23.77
C SER A 73 -1.77 0.94 23.64
N GLN A 74 -2.48 0.85 24.75
CA GLN A 74 -3.92 1.07 24.81
C GLN A 74 -4.28 2.51 24.44
N ASP A 75 -3.49 3.48 24.90
CA ASP A 75 -3.69 4.91 24.65
C ASP A 75 -3.10 5.37 23.31
N GLY A 76 -2.61 4.43 22.49
CA GLY A 76 -1.98 4.73 21.20
C GLY A 76 -0.61 5.39 21.26
N GLN A 77 -0.09 5.68 22.45
CA GLN A 77 1.28 6.19 22.63
C GLN A 77 2.31 5.10 22.31
N LEU A 78 3.08 5.32 21.25
CA LEU A 78 4.10 4.40 20.72
C LEU A 78 5.47 5.08 20.79
N PRO A 79 6.57 4.33 20.92
CA PRO A 79 7.91 4.91 20.93
C PRO A 79 8.19 5.59 19.59
N PRO A 80 9.13 6.56 19.56
CA PRO A 80 9.53 7.18 18.31
C PRO A 80 10.08 6.12 17.33
N PRO A 81 9.78 6.26 16.02
CA PRO A 81 10.28 5.32 15.03
C PRO A 81 11.80 5.34 14.99
N GLN A 82 12.40 4.15 14.87
CA GLN A 82 13.84 4.03 14.64
C GLN A 82 14.17 4.52 13.23
N LYS A 83 15.27 5.28 13.10
CA LYS A 83 15.76 5.69 11.78
C LYS A 83 16.18 4.45 10.98
N PRO A 84 15.83 4.37 9.70
CA PRO A 84 16.30 3.30 8.85
C PRO A 84 17.82 3.37 8.72
N GLN A 85 18.46 2.21 8.74
CA GLN A 85 19.86 2.03 8.39
C GLN A 85 19.97 1.65 6.92
N ALA A 86 21.02 2.16 6.27
CA ALA A 86 21.34 1.77 4.90
C ALA A 86 21.40 0.24 4.79
N PRO A 87 20.81 -0.34 3.74
CA PRO A 87 20.78 -1.77 3.56
C PRO A 87 22.23 -2.30 3.48
N ARG A 88 22.63 -3.08 4.49
CA ARG A 88 23.90 -3.81 4.42
C ARG A 88 23.82 -4.79 3.26
N ARG A 89 24.88 -4.89 2.45
CA ARG A 89 25.00 -5.96 1.43
C ARG A 89 24.69 -7.29 2.10
N ALA A 90 23.52 -7.85 1.77
CA ALA A 90 23.07 -9.09 2.38
C ALA A 90 24.09 -10.19 2.06
N ARG A 91 24.61 -10.87 3.09
CA ARG A 91 25.11 -12.23 2.89
C ARG A 91 23.90 -13.02 2.38
N LYS A 92 24.02 -13.62 1.19
CA LYS A 92 22.99 -14.48 0.59
C LYS A 92 22.70 -15.65 1.54
N LYS A 93 21.88 -15.46 2.56
CA LYS A 93 21.20 -16.58 3.22
C LYS A 93 20.00 -16.89 2.33
N PRO A 94 19.87 -18.11 1.81
CA PRO A 94 18.69 -18.50 1.09
C PRO A 94 17.53 -18.47 2.08
N VAL A 95 16.67 -17.47 1.98
CA VAL A 95 15.33 -17.55 2.55
C VAL A 95 14.59 -18.50 1.61
N HIS A 96 14.28 -19.71 2.09
CA HIS A 96 13.39 -20.63 1.38
C HIS A 96 11.97 -20.08 1.43
N ALA A 97 11.71 -19.03 0.64
CA ALA A 97 10.36 -18.67 0.24
C ALA A 97 10.16 -19.21 -1.17
N THR A 98 9.92 -20.51 -1.30
CA THR A 98 9.30 -21.07 -2.50
C THR A 98 7.82 -20.69 -2.47
N ALA A 99 7.53 -19.40 -2.66
CA ALA A 99 6.19 -19.01 -3.05
C ALA A 99 5.95 -19.58 -4.46
N PRO A 100 4.84 -20.29 -4.71
CA PRO A 100 4.50 -20.75 -6.05
C PRO A 100 4.53 -19.57 -7.02
N LYS A 101 5.11 -19.75 -8.22
CA LYS A 101 5.22 -18.71 -9.27
C LYS A 101 3.88 -18.09 -9.69
N GLU A 102 2.77 -18.73 -9.34
CA GLU A 102 1.39 -18.31 -9.65
C GLU A 102 0.57 -17.95 -8.40
N ALA A 103 1.20 -17.85 -7.22
CA ALA A 103 0.49 -17.53 -6.00
C ALA A 103 0.03 -16.07 -5.99
N THR A 104 -1.26 -15.83 -5.76
CA THR A 104 -1.78 -14.51 -5.46
C THR A 104 -1.15 -13.98 -4.17
N HIS A 105 -0.44 -12.87 -4.25
CA HIS A 105 0.21 -12.21 -3.13
C HIS A 105 -0.82 -11.86 -2.03
N GLU A 106 -0.43 -11.96 -0.76
CA GLU A 106 -1.34 -11.78 0.38
C GLU A 106 -2.07 -10.42 0.37
N MET A 107 -1.35 -9.36 -0.03
CA MET A 107 -1.88 -8.01 -0.17
C MET A 107 -2.91 -7.83 -1.31
N ILE A 108 -2.91 -8.73 -2.30
CA ILE A 108 -3.81 -8.70 -3.46
C ILE A 108 -5.03 -9.61 -3.26
N ARG A 109 -4.88 -10.64 -2.42
CA ARG A 109 -5.95 -11.61 -2.14
C ARG A 109 -7.21 -10.91 -1.62
N GLY A 110 -8.30 -11.01 -2.39
CA GLY A 110 -9.59 -10.38 -2.07
C GLY A 110 -9.64 -8.86 -2.26
N ALA A 111 -8.58 -8.23 -2.77
CA ALA A 111 -8.56 -6.78 -3.00
C ALA A 111 -9.60 -6.35 -4.05
N LYS A 112 -9.78 -7.12 -5.13
CA LYS A 112 -10.73 -6.83 -6.22
C LYS A 112 -12.13 -6.54 -5.72
N ALA A 113 -12.70 -7.43 -4.91
CA ALA A 113 -14.04 -7.27 -4.36
C ALA A 113 -14.20 -5.96 -3.54
N HIS A 114 -13.13 -5.51 -2.87
CA HIS A 114 -13.16 -4.24 -2.15
C HIS A 114 -13.07 -3.03 -3.08
N PHE A 115 -12.29 -3.10 -4.17
CA PHE A 115 -12.21 -2.06 -5.20
C PHE A 115 -13.52 -1.91 -5.97
N GLU A 116 -14.18 -3.02 -6.31
CA GLU A 116 -15.49 -3.05 -6.96
C GLU A 116 -16.60 -2.53 -6.05
N HIS A 117 -16.46 -2.72 -4.73
CA HIS A 117 -17.32 -2.08 -3.74
C HIS A 117 -16.93 -0.60 -3.53
N THR A 118 -17.19 0.19 -4.58
CA THR A 118 -16.86 1.62 -4.67
C THR A 118 -18.07 2.52 -4.41
N ARG A 119 -17.80 3.75 -4.00
CA ARG A 119 -18.82 4.82 -3.95
C ARG A 119 -19.25 5.17 -5.38
N SER A 120 -20.56 5.32 -5.61
CA SER A 120 -21.08 5.91 -6.85
C SER A 120 -20.81 7.42 -6.84
N SER A 121 -19.71 7.87 -7.45
CA SER A 121 -19.50 9.29 -7.75
C SER A 121 -20.22 9.68 -9.04
N TYR A 122 -20.61 10.96 -9.14
CA TYR A 122 -21.15 11.55 -10.37
C TYR A 122 -20.15 11.42 -11.55
N ASP A 123 -18.86 11.46 -11.23
CA ASP A 123 -17.76 11.41 -12.20
C ASP A 123 -17.00 10.08 -12.05
N ARG A 124 -17.57 8.99 -12.58
CA ARG A 124 -17.18 7.57 -12.36
C ARG A 124 -15.80 7.16 -12.93
N LEU A 125 -14.86 8.08 -13.10
CA LEU A 125 -13.62 7.83 -13.82
C LEU A 125 -12.69 6.87 -13.06
N TYR A 126 -12.47 7.11 -11.77
CA TYR A 126 -11.64 6.26 -10.90
C TYR A 126 -12.44 5.67 -9.75
N LEU A 127 -12.09 4.44 -9.37
CA LEU A 127 -12.69 3.72 -8.25
C LEU A 127 -12.35 4.40 -6.91
N LYS A 128 -13.32 4.42 -6.01
CA LYS A 128 -13.27 4.99 -4.66
C LYS A 128 -13.79 3.98 -3.64
N PRO A 129 -13.03 2.92 -3.36
CA PRO A 129 -13.46 1.86 -2.44
C PRO A 129 -13.77 2.41 -1.04
N TYR A 130 -14.77 1.82 -0.39
CA TYR A 130 -15.10 2.17 1.00
C TYR A 130 -13.99 1.80 1.98
N LYS A 131 -13.33 0.67 1.74
CA LYS A 131 -12.24 0.19 2.59
C LYS A 131 -11.00 1.05 2.33
N ARG A 132 -10.45 1.65 3.39
CA ARG A 132 -9.27 2.51 3.33
C ARG A 132 -7.94 1.78 3.61
N LEU A 133 -8.00 0.58 4.16
CA LEU A 133 -6.84 -0.30 4.35
C LEU A 133 -6.74 -1.28 3.17
N LEU A 134 -6.26 -0.75 2.04
CA LEU A 134 -6.04 -1.47 0.79
C LEU A 134 -4.69 -1.07 0.20
N VAL A 135 -4.24 -1.83 -0.80
CA VAL A 135 -3.09 -1.48 -1.63
C VAL A 135 -3.30 -0.13 -2.32
N ASP A 136 -2.21 0.59 -2.55
CA ASP A 136 -2.21 1.91 -3.17
C ASP A 136 -2.34 1.78 -4.70
N ILE A 137 -3.57 1.60 -5.15
CA ILE A 137 -3.94 1.47 -6.56
C ILE A 137 -5.00 2.51 -6.91
N ILE A 138 -4.73 3.30 -7.93
CA ILE A 138 -5.67 4.22 -8.57
C ILE A 138 -6.01 3.62 -9.93
N SER A 139 -7.27 3.25 -10.14
CA SER A 139 -7.72 2.66 -11.41
C SER A 139 -9.21 2.90 -11.64
N SER A 140 -9.58 2.99 -12.91
CA SER A 140 -10.94 2.84 -13.42
C SER A 140 -11.41 1.40 -13.27
N ALA A 141 -12.71 1.18 -13.41
CA ALA A 141 -13.28 -0.17 -13.39
C ALA A 141 -12.67 -1.07 -14.50
N THR A 142 -12.35 -0.50 -15.67
CA THR A 142 -11.82 -1.22 -16.83
C THR A 142 -10.34 -1.60 -16.68
N CYS A 143 -9.55 -0.81 -15.95
CA CYS A 143 -8.12 -1.08 -15.74
C CYS A 143 -7.81 -1.86 -14.45
N LEU A 144 -8.79 -2.06 -13.57
CA LEU A 144 -8.58 -2.66 -12.25
C LEU A 144 -7.87 -4.02 -12.31
N ASP A 145 -8.28 -4.93 -13.21
CA ASP A 145 -7.66 -6.24 -13.34
C ASP A 145 -6.20 -6.16 -13.80
N LYS A 146 -5.90 -5.25 -14.74
CA LYS A 146 -4.53 -4.98 -15.20
C LYS A 146 -3.66 -4.45 -14.05
N ALA A 147 -4.17 -3.49 -13.28
CA ALA A 147 -3.46 -2.89 -12.16
C ALA A 147 -3.20 -3.90 -11.03
N LEU A 148 -4.19 -4.71 -10.66
CA LEU A 148 -4.05 -5.76 -9.65
C LEU A 148 -3.10 -6.88 -10.10
N GLY A 149 -3.15 -7.27 -11.38
CA GLY A 149 -2.23 -8.26 -11.96
C GLY A 149 -0.78 -7.75 -11.92
N PHE A 150 -0.54 -6.51 -12.35
CA PHE A 150 0.79 -5.91 -12.26
C PHE A 150 1.27 -5.79 -10.81
N ALA A 151 0.41 -5.37 -9.88
CA ALA A 151 0.74 -5.29 -8.47
C ALA A 151 1.13 -6.66 -7.88
N ASN A 152 0.38 -7.71 -8.22
CA ASN A 152 0.68 -9.08 -7.80
C ASN A 152 2.09 -9.51 -8.21
N ASP A 153 2.43 -9.32 -9.49
CA ASP A 153 3.69 -9.78 -10.04
C ASP A 153 4.88 -8.95 -9.51
N LEU A 154 4.69 -7.64 -9.34
CA LEU A 154 5.68 -6.77 -8.71
C LEU A 154 5.93 -7.18 -7.26
N PHE A 155 4.88 -7.41 -6.47
CA PHE A 155 5.03 -7.75 -5.06
C PHE A 155 5.67 -9.13 -4.88
N ASN A 156 5.25 -10.13 -5.66
CA ASN A 156 5.91 -11.44 -5.67
C ASN A 156 7.39 -11.35 -6.08
N ALA A 157 7.74 -10.50 -7.06
CA ALA A 157 9.14 -10.30 -7.46
C ALA A 157 9.99 -9.61 -6.38
N LEU A 158 9.40 -8.69 -5.60
CA LEU A 158 10.04 -8.08 -4.44
C LEU A 158 10.26 -9.10 -3.32
N GLU A 159 9.24 -9.88 -2.97
CA GLU A 159 9.32 -10.90 -1.91
C GLU A 159 10.26 -12.06 -2.26
N ALA A 160 10.32 -12.46 -3.54
CA ALA A 160 11.30 -13.44 -4.04
C ALA A 160 12.76 -12.98 -3.85
N ARG A 161 12.97 -11.67 -3.64
CA ARG A 161 14.27 -11.07 -3.32
C ARG A 161 14.41 -10.70 -1.84
N ALA A 162 13.52 -11.24 -1.00
CA ALA A 162 13.44 -11.03 0.44
C ALA A 162 13.09 -9.58 0.86
N HIS A 163 12.43 -8.82 -0.02
CA HIS A 163 11.90 -7.50 0.31
C HIS A 163 10.42 -7.62 0.64
N ARG A 164 10.06 -7.36 1.90
CA ARG A 164 8.68 -7.50 2.36
C ARG A 164 7.81 -6.36 1.84
N VAL A 165 6.65 -6.69 1.28
CA VAL A 165 5.61 -5.71 0.92
C VAL A 165 4.47 -5.74 1.94
N THR A 166 4.08 -4.59 2.47
CA THR A 166 3.01 -4.49 3.47
C THR A 166 2.39 -3.09 3.50
N LEU A 167 1.29 -2.90 4.23
CA LEU A 167 0.85 -1.56 4.61
C LEU A 167 1.78 -1.01 5.70
N ALA A 168 2.22 0.24 5.56
CA ALA A 168 3.15 0.88 6.50
C ALA A 168 2.63 0.82 7.94
N PRO A 169 3.36 0.27 8.92
CA PRO A 169 2.87 0.09 10.29
C PRO A 169 2.65 1.43 11.01
N ARG A 170 1.71 1.44 11.96
CA ARG A 170 1.25 2.69 12.62
C ARG A 170 2.33 3.34 13.47
N ASP A 171 3.22 2.54 14.05
CA ASP A 171 4.34 2.99 14.89
C ASP A 171 5.45 3.69 14.09
N GLN A 172 5.50 3.53 12.76
CA GLN A 172 6.59 4.08 11.95
C GLN A 172 6.36 5.49 11.41
N LYS A 173 5.16 6.07 11.59
CA LYS A 173 4.81 7.44 11.12
C LYS A 173 5.12 7.71 9.63
N LEU A 174 5.06 6.66 8.81
CA LEU A 174 5.25 6.75 7.37
C LEU A 174 4.05 7.43 6.71
N GLN A 175 4.31 8.34 5.78
CA GLN A 175 3.32 9.19 5.13
C GLN A 175 3.09 8.79 3.69
N TYR A 176 1.85 8.98 3.24
CA TYR A 176 1.48 8.90 1.83
C TYR A 176 1.91 10.20 1.13
N THR A 177 2.48 10.08 -0.07
CA THR A 177 2.76 11.21 -0.95
C THR A 177 1.68 11.26 -2.03
N SER A 178 1.06 12.43 -2.20
CA SER A 178 0.03 12.63 -3.25
C SER A 178 0.60 12.29 -4.63
N THR A 179 -0.25 11.67 -5.44
CA THR A 179 0.09 11.36 -6.83
C THR A 179 -0.83 12.08 -7.79
N ASP A 180 -0.23 12.63 -8.84
CA ASP A 180 -0.92 13.15 -10.00
C ASP A 180 -1.05 12.01 -11.02
N GLU A 181 -2.26 11.69 -11.41
CA GLU A 181 -2.58 10.66 -12.39
C GLU A 181 -2.39 11.14 -13.83
N ARG A 182 -2.34 12.46 -14.06
CA ARG A 182 -2.25 13.00 -15.42
C ARG A 182 -0.94 12.60 -16.09
N GLU A 183 -1.00 12.38 -17.39
CA GLU A 183 0.19 12.20 -18.23
C GLU A 183 0.94 13.51 -18.41
N ASP A 184 0.22 14.58 -18.71
CA ASP A 184 0.76 15.93 -18.77
C ASP A 184 0.60 16.63 -17.42
N GLN A 185 1.67 16.59 -16.62
CA GLN A 185 1.74 17.28 -15.33
C GLN A 185 2.25 18.72 -15.45
N THR A 186 2.57 19.20 -16.66
CA THR A 186 3.11 20.56 -16.87
C THR A 186 2.04 21.64 -16.77
N LYS A 187 0.78 21.27 -17.05
CA LYS A 187 -0.38 22.16 -16.96
C LYS A 187 -0.92 22.20 -15.55
N GLU A 188 -1.33 23.40 -15.12
CA GLU A 188 -2.13 23.55 -13.91
C GLU A 188 -3.43 22.77 -14.03
N ARG A 189 -3.80 22.07 -12.96
CA ARG A 189 -5.07 21.34 -12.91
C ARG A 189 -6.22 22.35 -12.93
N SER A 190 -7.13 22.19 -13.88
CA SER A 190 -8.35 22.99 -13.93
C SER A 190 -9.14 22.86 -12.63
N TYR A 191 -9.58 23.99 -12.07
CA TYR A 191 -10.38 24.03 -10.84
C TYR A 191 -11.63 23.14 -10.91
N TYR A 192 -12.25 23.07 -12.10
CA TYR A 192 -13.44 22.26 -12.37
C TYR A 192 -13.16 20.76 -12.52
N GLN A 193 -11.89 20.35 -12.61
CA GLN A 193 -11.43 18.96 -12.71
C GLN A 193 -10.77 18.49 -11.40
N SER A 194 -11.04 19.16 -10.27
CA SER A 194 -10.50 18.82 -8.96
C SER A 194 -11.21 17.60 -8.33
N TYR A 195 -11.16 16.46 -9.01
CA TYR A 195 -11.68 15.22 -8.44
C TYR A 195 -10.72 14.71 -7.37
N ARG A 196 -11.22 14.58 -6.14
CA ARG A 196 -10.44 13.93 -5.08
C ARG A 196 -10.27 12.45 -5.41
N ILE A 197 -9.06 12.09 -5.80
CA ILE A 197 -8.63 10.71 -6.03
C ILE A 197 -8.64 9.97 -4.69
N TRP A 198 -9.04 8.71 -4.73
CA TRP A 198 -9.00 7.87 -3.54
C TRP A 198 -7.54 7.55 -3.18
N SER A 199 -7.23 7.56 -1.89
CA SER A 199 -5.95 7.11 -1.37
C SER A 199 -6.15 6.26 -0.11
N PRO A 200 -5.26 5.26 0.12
CA PRO A 200 -5.34 4.43 1.31
C PRO A 200 -5.01 5.22 2.58
N ASP A 201 -5.50 4.75 3.72
CA ASP A 201 -5.15 5.34 5.03
C ASP A 201 -3.70 5.09 5.43
N ARG A 202 -3.09 4.04 4.88
CA ARG A 202 -1.71 3.66 5.14
C ARG A 202 -1.04 3.37 3.80
N PRO A 203 0.12 3.96 3.49
CA PRO A 203 0.79 3.72 2.23
C PRO A 203 1.18 2.24 2.11
N THR A 204 1.16 1.73 0.89
CA THR A 204 1.78 0.43 0.59
C THR A 204 3.28 0.65 0.53
N VAL A 205 4.04 -0.11 1.31
CA VAL A 205 5.50 0.04 1.37
C VAL A 205 6.18 -1.29 1.10
N VAL A 206 7.36 -1.21 0.49
CA VAL A 206 8.32 -2.29 0.45
C VAL A 206 9.51 -1.96 1.35
N TYR A 207 9.98 -2.94 2.10
CA TYR A 207 11.20 -2.82 2.89
C TYR A 207 12.40 -3.41 2.15
N VAL A 208 13.39 -2.57 1.87
CA VAL A 208 14.72 -2.98 1.40
C VAL A 208 15.68 -2.88 2.58
N GLY A 209 15.98 -4.01 3.21
CA GLY A 209 16.61 -4.00 4.54
C GLY A 209 15.69 -3.31 5.55
N SER A 210 16.13 -2.20 6.15
CA SER A 210 15.30 -1.41 7.08
C SER A 210 14.65 -0.17 6.46
N VAL A 211 14.96 0.12 5.18
CA VAL A 211 14.45 1.29 4.46
C VAL A 211 13.09 0.97 3.87
N ALA A 212 12.08 1.79 4.18
CA ALA A 212 10.75 1.71 3.59
C ALA A 212 10.67 2.59 2.35
N ILE A 213 10.16 2.04 1.25
CA ILE A 213 9.85 2.77 0.01
C ILE A 213 8.34 2.66 -0.21
N GLY A 214 7.65 3.79 -0.33
CA GLY A 214 6.24 3.85 -0.69
C GLY A 214 6.04 3.46 -2.16
N LEU A 215 5.01 2.69 -2.45
CA LEU A 215 4.63 2.26 -3.80
C LEU A 215 3.19 2.70 -4.07
N SER A 216 2.95 3.32 -5.22
CA SER A 216 1.62 3.61 -5.74
C SER A 216 1.55 3.20 -7.22
N ILE A 217 0.48 2.51 -7.59
CA ILE A 217 0.21 2.08 -8.97
C ILE A 217 -0.99 2.87 -9.47
N ILE A 218 -0.79 3.64 -10.53
CA ILE A 218 -1.76 4.63 -11.00
C ILE A 218 -2.08 4.33 -12.46
N GLU A 219 -3.34 4.16 -12.81
CA GLU A 219 -3.78 4.33 -14.19
C GLU A 219 -3.72 5.82 -14.54
N THR A 220 -3.03 6.16 -15.63
CA THR A 220 -2.85 7.55 -16.03
C THR A 220 -4.10 8.10 -16.73
N SER A 221 -4.29 9.41 -16.65
CA SER A 221 -5.28 10.12 -17.47
C SER A 221 -4.66 10.98 -18.56
N GLU A 222 -5.38 11.12 -19.66
CA GLU A 222 -5.07 12.10 -20.69
C GLU A 222 -6.23 13.09 -20.86
N GLU A 223 -5.87 14.30 -21.27
CA GLU A 223 -6.81 15.37 -21.53
C GLU A 223 -7.48 15.14 -22.89
N VAL A 224 -8.78 14.85 -22.90
CA VAL A 224 -9.55 14.54 -24.12
C VAL A 224 -10.72 15.48 -24.33
N THR A 225 -10.93 15.89 -25.58
CA THR A 225 -12.14 16.59 -26.01
C THR A 225 -13.31 15.62 -26.09
N VAL A 226 -14.28 15.83 -25.21
CA VAL A 226 -15.53 15.08 -25.17
C VAL A 226 -16.70 15.98 -25.57
N ARG A 227 -17.74 15.37 -26.12
CA ARG A 227 -19.00 16.02 -26.44
C ARG A 227 -20.08 15.54 -25.49
N TYR A 228 -20.81 16.48 -24.90
CA TYR A 228 -21.99 16.17 -24.13
C TYR A 228 -23.19 16.00 -25.06
N VAL A 229 -23.80 14.82 -25.05
CA VAL A 229 -24.97 14.46 -25.87
C VAL A 229 -25.98 13.75 -24.98
N ASN A 230 -27.20 14.29 -24.88
CA ASN A 230 -28.34 13.66 -24.19
C ASN A 230 -28.09 13.16 -22.75
N GLY A 231 -27.25 13.83 -21.96
CA GLY A 231 -26.95 13.39 -20.59
C GLY A 231 -25.59 12.73 -20.42
N GLU A 232 -24.94 12.34 -21.51
CA GLU A 232 -23.71 11.54 -21.50
C GLU A 232 -22.56 12.25 -22.21
N TYR A 233 -21.33 11.88 -21.85
CA TYR A 233 -20.12 12.35 -22.53
C TYR A 233 -19.63 11.26 -23.47
N VAL A 234 -19.47 11.59 -24.74
CA VAL A 234 -18.85 10.73 -25.76
C VAL A 234 -17.56 11.39 -26.25
N HIS A 235 -16.61 10.61 -26.76
CA HIS A 235 -15.46 11.20 -27.46
C HIS A 235 -15.96 12.05 -28.64
N ASP A 236 -15.44 13.26 -28.80
CA ASP A 236 -15.90 14.16 -29.87
C ASP A 236 -15.63 13.57 -31.27
N SER A 237 -14.56 12.78 -31.41
CA SER A 237 -14.23 12.02 -32.62
C SER A 237 -15.28 10.99 -33.03
N ASP A 238 -16.03 10.48 -32.06
CA ASP A 238 -16.99 9.38 -32.26
C ASP A 238 -18.41 9.92 -32.50
N TYR A 239 -18.61 11.22 -32.31
CA TYR A 239 -19.91 11.85 -32.52
C TYR A 239 -20.24 11.98 -34.00
N THR A 240 -21.32 11.31 -34.42
CA THR A 240 -21.92 11.51 -35.75
C THR A 240 -23.17 12.38 -35.60
N PRO A 241 -23.21 13.59 -36.19
CA PRO A 241 -24.38 14.45 -36.13
C PRO A 241 -25.62 13.79 -36.77
N PRO A 242 -26.82 13.93 -36.18
CA PRO A 242 -28.05 13.42 -36.79
C PRO A 242 -28.32 14.03 -38.16
N ALA A 243 -28.95 13.26 -39.06
CA ALA A 243 -29.32 13.73 -40.39
C ALA A 243 -30.17 15.00 -40.30
N ARG A 244 -29.75 16.07 -40.99
CA ARG A 244 -30.37 17.41 -40.93
C ARG A 244 -31.85 17.36 -41.33
N ARG A 245 -32.74 17.42 -40.34
CA ARG A 245 -34.17 17.74 -40.53
C ARG A 245 -34.37 19.25 -40.43
N ARG A 246 -35.38 19.79 -41.11
CA ARG A 246 -35.63 21.24 -41.29
C ARG A 246 -35.70 22.05 -39.98
N ASN A 247 -35.93 21.40 -38.83
CA ASN A 247 -36.04 22.01 -37.50
C ASN A 247 -35.16 21.32 -36.43
N PHE A 248 -34.09 20.61 -36.80
CA PHE A 248 -33.22 19.93 -35.83
C PHE A 248 -32.27 20.93 -35.15
N VAL A 249 -32.31 21.00 -33.82
CA VAL A 249 -31.35 21.76 -32.99
C VAL A 249 -30.46 20.76 -32.27
N ASP A 250 -29.16 20.85 -32.53
CA ASP A 250 -28.16 20.06 -31.81
C ASP A 250 -27.88 20.73 -30.45
N HIS A 251 -28.32 20.11 -29.37
CA HIS A 251 -28.08 20.58 -28.01
C HIS A 251 -26.77 20.04 -27.41
N SER A 252 -25.84 19.58 -28.26
CA SER A 252 -24.52 19.14 -27.82
C SER A 252 -23.52 20.30 -27.70
N TRP A 253 -22.56 20.12 -26.81
CA TRP A 253 -21.44 21.04 -26.63
C TRP A 253 -20.18 20.23 -26.29
N THR A 254 -19.02 20.77 -26.65
CA THR A 254 -17.73 20.14 -26.39
C THR A 254 -17.09 20.70 -25.13
N THR A 255 -16.38 19.85 -24.41
CA THR A 255 -15.54 20.23 -23.27
C THR A 255 -14.36 19.31 -23.17
N THR A 256 -13.34 19.75 -22.44
CA THR A 256 -12.17 18.93 -22.17
C THR A 256 -12.30 18.25 -20.81
N LYS A 257 -11.99 16.95 -20.77
CA LYS A 257 -11.97 16.14 -19.55
C LYS A 257 -10.70 15.29 -19.48
N GLU A 258 -10.17 15.11 -18.28
CA GLU A 258 -9.18 14.08 -17.98
C GLU A 258 -9.89 12.72 -17.99
N LEU A 259 -9.49 11.80 -18.87
CA LEU A 259 -10.05 10.45 -18.95
C LEU A 259 -8.96 9.40 -18.70
N PRO A 260 -9.24 8.33 -17.94
CA PRO A 260 -8.31 7.23 -17.75
C PRO A 260 -7.94 6.55 -19.07
N THR A 261 -6.67 6.21 -19.25
CA THR A 261 -6.12 5.72 -20.53
C THR A 261 -5.91 4.20 -20.58
N GLY A 262 -6.05 3.50 -19.45
CA GLY A 262 -5.64 2.10 -19.30
C GLY A 262 -4.12 1.87 -19.22
N ARG A 263 -3.29 2.92 -19.28
CA ARG A 263 -1.82 2.87 -19.11
C ARG A 263 -1.46 3.02 -17.64
N LEU A 264 -0.50 2.24 -17.16
CA LEU A 264 -0.08 2.25 -15.77
C LEU A 264 1.16 3.12 -15.54
N ARG A 265 1.24 3.75 -14.38
CA ARG A 265 2.42 4.39 -13.79
C ARG A 265 2.69 3.73 -12.45
N LEU A 266 3.90 3.23 -12.26
CA LEU A 266 4.42 2.89 -10.94
C LEU A 266 5.18 4.09 -10.40
N LYS A 267 4.77 4.58 -9.24
CA LYS A 267 5.50 5.59 -8.46
C LYS A 267 6.09 4.94 -7.22
N ALA A 268 7.41 5.00 -7.09
CA ALA A 268 8.11 4.76 -5.84
C ALA A 268 8.44 6.10 -5.20
N TYR A 269 8.20 6.27 -3.90
CA TYR A 269 8.42 7.53 -3.20
C TYR A 269 8.96 7.31 -1.79
N SER A 270 9.54 8.37 -1.22
CA SER A 270 9.93 8.37 0.18
C SER A 270 8.69 8.51 1.06
N PRO A 271 8.37 7.51 1.89
CA PRO A 271 7.30 7.64 2.86
C PRO A 271 7.76 8.37 4.13
N TYR A 272 9.02 8.79 4.20
CA TYR A 272 9.56 9.51 5.35
C TYR A 272 9.20 11.00 5.27
N PRO A 273 8.68 11.59 6.36
CA PRO A 273 8.39 13.02 6.38
C PRO A 273 9.63 13.84 5.98
N ARG A 274 9.42 14.95 5.25
CA ARG A 274 10.45 15.93 4.84
C ARG A 274 11.52 15.43 3.85
N VAL A 275 11.52 14.15 3.49
CA VAL A 275 12.40 13.64 2.43
C VAL A 275 11.65 13.63 1.12
N ASN A 276 11.98 14.57 0.23
CA ASN A 276 11.40 14.64 -1.11
C ASN A 276 12.21 13.78 -2.09
N TRP A 277 11.77 12.54 -2.28
CA TRP A 277 12.40 11.59 -3.21
C TRP A 277 11.31 10.75 -3.87
N ASN A 278 11.42 10.55 -5.19
CA ASN A 278 10.57 9.63 -5.93
C ASN A 278 11.24 9.14 -7.23
N LEU A 279 10.76 8.00 -7.71
CA LEU A 279 11.06 7.42 -9.02
C LEU A 279 9.74 7.02 -9.68
N GLU A 280 9.65 7.22 -10.99
CA GLU A 280 8.43 6.91 -11.75
C GLU A 280 8.76 6.08 -12.98
N TRP A 281 7.90 5.09 -13.25
CA TRP A 281 7.90 4.32 -14.48
C TRP A 281 6.50 4.37 -15.06
N THR A 282 6.34 5.00 -16.23
CA THR A 282 5.05 5.16 -16.90
C THR A 282 5.02 4.33 -18.17
N GLU A 283 3.91 3.63 -18.40
CA GLU A 283 3.64 2.96 -19.66
C GLU A 283 3.46 3.97 -20.79
N THR A 284 3.91 3.59 -21.97
CA THR A 284 3.63 4.32 -23.21
C THR A 284 2.95 3.36 -24.19
N PRO A 285 2.38 3.85 -25.30
CA PRO A 285 1.82 2.97 -26.34
C PRO A 285 2.79 1.85 -26.79
N ASN A 286 4.10 2.09 -26.68
CA ASN A 286 5.14 1.17 -27.13
C ASN A 286 5.90 0.47 -25.98
N ALA A 287 5.60 0.77 -24.72
CA ALA A 287 6.35 0.23 -23.58
C ALA A 287 5.45 -0.07 -22.38
N GLN A 288 5.36 -1.36 -22.03
CA GLN A 288 4.60 -1.84 -20.86
C GLN A 288 5.51 -1.95 -19.62
N LEU A 289 4.92 -1.96 -18.42
CA LEU A 289 5.65 -2.11 -17.16
C LEU A 289 5.96 -3.57 -16.81
N LEU A 290 5.08 -4.50 -17.18
CA LEU A 290 5.19 -5.91 -16.80
C LEU A 290 6.58 -6.51 -17.14
N PRO A 291 7.15 -6.33 -18.35
CA PRO A 291 8.48 -6.87 -18.67
C PRO A 291 9.63 -6.20 -17.89
N LYS A 292 9.39 -5.01 -17.31
CA LYS A 292 10.40 -4.21 -16.61
C LYS A 292 10.50 -4.55 -15.12
N ILE A 293 9.64 -5.40 -14.56
CA ILE A 293 9.57 -5.70 -13.11
C ILE A 293 10.95 -6.00 -12.52
N HIS A 294 11.74 -6.90 -13.10
CA HIS A 294 13.06 -7.22 -12.56
C HIS A 294 14.03 -6.04 -12.55
N SER A 295 13.96 -5.17 -13.57
CA SER A 295 14.77 -3.95 -13.63
C SER A 295 14.31 -2.93 -12.58
N ILE A 296 13.00 -2.76 -12.40
CA ILE A 296 12.39 -1.91 -11.38
C ILE A 296 12.87 -2.35 -10.00
N VAL A 297 12.77 -3.65 -9.68
CA VAL A 297 13.21 -4.17 -8.37
C VAL A 297 14.71 -3.88 -8.15
N ARG A 298 15.55 -4.08 -9.16
CA ARG A 298 16.99 -3.75 -9.05
C ARG A 298 17.22 -2.25 -8.81
N THR A 299 16.46 -1.38 -9.47
CA THR A 299 16.54 0.07 -9.25
C THR A 299 16.14 0.45 -7.83
N LEU A 300 15.05 -0.14 -7.29
CA LEU A 300 14.61 0.09 -5.91
C LEU A 300 15.66 -0.36 -4.89
N GLU A 301 16.34 -1.49 -5.15
CA GLU A 301 17.42 -1.98 -4.29
C GLU A 301 18.61 -1.02 -4.22
N LEU A 302 19.00 -0.46 -5.37
CA LEU A 302 20.10 0.51 -5.45
C LEU A 302 19.71 1.82 -4.77
N ALA A 303 18.52 2.32 -5.05
CA ALA A 303 18.04 3.59 -4.52
C ALA A 303 17.77 3.58 -3.01
N ALA A 304 17.58 2.41 -2.40
CA ALA A 304 17.38 2.30 -0.95
C ALA A 304 18.58 2.80 -0.14
N ALA A 305 19.81 2.71 -0.68
CA ALA A 305 20.99 3.27 -0.03
C ALA A 305 20.94 4.80 -0.01
N ASP A 306 20.69 5.43 -1.17
CA ASP A 306 20.57 6.88 -1.29
C ASP A 306 19.44 7.43 -0.42
N LEU A 307 18.30 6.74 -0.38
CA LEU A 307 17.17 7.13 0.47
C LEU A 307 17.52 7.05 1.97
N ALA A 308 18.30 6.05 2.39
CA ALA A 308 18.73 5.95 3.78
C ALA A 308 19.63 7.13 4.20
N GLU A 309 20.52 7.57 3.31
CA GLU A 309 21.37 8.75 3.54
C GLU A 309 20.53 10.02 3.66
N MET A 310 19.57 10.23 2.75
CA MET A 310 18.64 11.38 2.82
C MET A 310 17.85 11.43 4.13
N VAL A 311 17.40 10.28 4.63
CA VAL A 311 16.66 10.18 5.92
C VAL A 311 17.58 10.40 7.13
N ALA A 312 18.86 10.02 7.02
CA ALA A 312 19.85 10.28 8.05
C ALA A 312 20.13 11.79 8.18
N ASP A 313 20.24 12.48 7.04
CA ASP A 313 20.58 13.91 6.92
C ASP A 313 19.43 14.85 7.25
N ASP A 314 18.17 14.41 7.16
CA ASP A 314 17.01 15.12 7.74
C ASP A 314 17.12 15.14 9.27
N ARG A 315 17.95 16.06 9.80
CA ARG A 315 18.06 16.36 11.23
C ARG A 315 16.96 17.38 11.58
N PRO A 316 16.22 17.17 12.68
CA PRO A 316 15.45 18.27 13.25
C PRO A 316 16.40 19.42 13.61
N PRO A 317 15.97 20.70 13.51
CA PRO A 317 16.79 21.81 13.99
C PRO A 317 17.14 21.56 15.45
N ARG A 318 18.41 21.79 15.83
CA ARG A 318 18.83 21.77 17.23
C ARG A 318 17.95 22.78 17.97
N THR A 319 17.03 22.29 18.80
CA THR A 319 16.31 23.13 19.75
C THR A 319 17.33 23.64 20.75
N GLY A 320 17.68 24.92 20.64
CA GLY A 320 18.42 25.66 21.66
C GLY A 320 17.54 26.07 22.82
#